data_AF-A0A7V3HAG3-F1
#
_entry.id   AF-A0A7V3HAG3-F1
#
_cell.length_a   1.000
_cell.length_b   1.000
_cell.length_c   1.000
_cell.angle_alpha   90.00
_cell.angle_beta   90.00
_cell.angle_gamma   90.00
#
_symmetry.space_group_name_H-M   'P 1'
#
loop_
_entity.id
_entity.type
_entity.pdbx_description
1 polymer ?
#
loop_
_entity_poly.entity_id
_entity_poly.type
_entity_poly.pdbx_seq_one_letter_code
_entity_poly.pdbx_strand_id
1 'polypeptide(L)'
;MGKSIFVGAALVALAIAAPATAQTQTTPAAPAQTACGPVTPPPTLLDGATATREQMNAFNTTYAAWFSANREALSCRRAELEAGQARLEALRNEYNAGADALNATNNAWQAEVTEFNNRTTNRPSTTRQN
;
A
#
# COMPACT_ATOMS: atom_id res chain seq x y z
N MET A 1 42.70 33.53 -7.73
CA MET A 1 42.10 33.54 -9.08
C MET A 1 40.83 32.70 -8.99
N GLY A 2 39.62 33.10 -9.32
CA GLY A 2 39.03 34.34 -9.81
C GLY A 2 37.51 34.11 -9.73
N LYS A 3 36.78 35.16 -9.34
CA LYS A 3 35.35 35.22 -9.03
C LYS A 3 34.43 34.57 -10.08
N SER A 4 33.27 34.09 -9.64
CA SER A 4 31.98 34.51 -10.21
C SER A 4 30.83 34.28 -9.24
N ILE A 5 30.24 35.38 -8.82
CA ILE A 5 28.98 35.51 -8.08
C ILE A 5 27.87 35.52 -9.13
N PHE A 6 26.80 34.76 -8.93
CA PHE A 6 25.51 35.05 -9.57
C PHE A 6 24.42 35.19 -8.51
N VAL A 7 24.02 36.45 -8.35
CA VAL A 7 22.78 36.92 -7.72
C VAL A 7 21.61 36.46 -8.60
N GLY A 8 20.57 35.88 -8.00
CA GLY A 8 19.39 35.41 -8.72
C GLY A 8 18.12 35.51 -7.86
N ALA A 9 17.56 36.71 -7.82
CA ALA A 9 16.17 37.12 -7.57
C ALA A 9 15.26 36.23 -6.66
N ALA A 10 14.92 36.78 -5.49
CA ALA A 10 13.72 36.42 -4.76
C ALA A 10 12.46 36.87 -5.54
N LEU A 11 11.67 35.92 -6.03
CA LEU A 11 10.31 36.17 -6.50
C LEU A 11 9.34 35.85 -5.36
N VAL A 12 8.82 36.89 -4.73
CA VAL A 12 7.66 36.82 -3.83
C VAL A 12 6.43 36.61 -4.71
N ALA A 13 5.97 35.36 -4.83
CA ALA A 13 4.70 35.05 -5.47
C ALA A 13 3.56 35.39 -4.50
N LEU A 14 2.73 36.37 -4.88
CA LEU A 14 1.46 36.67 -4.21
C LEU A 14 0.56 35.41 -4.25
N ALA A 15 0.21 34.91 -3.07
CA ALA A 15 -0.81 33.89 -2.91
C ALA A 15 -2.20 34.51 -3.11
N ILE A 16 -2.77 34.31 -4.29
CA ILE A 16 -4.19 34.60 -4.55
C ILE A 16 -4.98 33.39 -4.03
N ALA A 17 -5.69 33.57 -2.93
CA ALA A 17 -6.57 32.55 -2.36
C ALA A 17 -7.80 32.35 -3.27
N ALA A 18 -7.68 31.43 -4.23
CA ALA A 18 -8.82 30.89 -4.95
C ALA A 18 -9.48 29.79 -4.09
N PRO A 19 -10.82 29.70 -4.02
CA PRO A 19 -11.49 28.61 -3.34
C PRO A 19 -11.12 27.30 -4.04
N ALA A 20 -10.44 26.42 -3.30
CA ALA A 20 -10.08 25.09 -3.75
C ALA A 20 -11.36 24.29 -4.02
N THR A 21 -11.77 24.24 -5.28
CA THR A 21 -12.65 23.17 -5.74
C THR A 21 -11.88 21.87 -5.56
N ALA A 22 -12.34 21.01 -4.65
CA ALA A 22 -11.83 19.66 -4.47
C ALA A 22 -12.06 18.88 -5.77
N GLN A 23 -11.12 18.97 -6.70
CA GLN A 23 -11.05 18.07 -7.84
C GLN A 23 -10.67 16.72 -7.28
N THR A 24 -11.62 15.79 -7.23
CA THR A 24 -11.38 14.36 -7.09
C THR A 24 -10.60 13.89 -8.32
N GLN A 25 -9.30 14.16 -8.30
CA GLN A 25 -8.37 13.59 -9.26
C GLN A 25 -8.25 12.12 -8.88
N THR A 26 -8.98 11.25 -9.59
CA THR A 26 -8.77 9.81 -9.54
C THR A 26 -7.42 9.53 -10.16
N THR A 27 -6.35 9.71 -9.38
CA THR A 27 -5.02 9.26 -9.74
C THR A 27 -5.11 7.76 -9.99
N PRO A 28 -4.80 7.27 -11.20
CA PRO A 28 -4.76 5.84 -11.47
C PRO A 28 -3.90 5.17 -10.40
N ALA A 29 -4.41 4.09 -9.79
CA ALA A 29 -3.62 3.31 -8.85
C ALA A 29 -2.29 2.96 -9.50
N ALA A 30 -1.19 3.24 -8.80
CA ALA A 30 0.14 2.90 -9.28
C ALA A 30 0.15 1.40 -9.64
N PRO A 31 0.70 1.03 -10.82
CA PRO A 31 0.71 -0.36 -11.23
C PRO A 31 1.37 -1.22 -10.15
N ALA A 32 0.72 -2.32 -9.81
CA ALA A 32 1.28 -3.27 -8.85
C ALA A 32 2.67 -3.71 -9.33
N GLN A 33 3.67 -3.58 -8.47
CA GLN A 33 5.02 -4.04 -8.76
C GLN A 33 5.03 -5.57 -8.71
N THR A 34 5.52 -6.20 -9.77
CA THR A 34 5.53 -7.66 -9.98
C THR A 34 6.90 -8.07 -10.46
N ALA A 35 7.41 -9.19 -9.95
CA ALA A 35 8.63 -9.82 -10.45
C ALA A 35 8.34 -10.79 -11.60
N CYS A 36 7.08 -11.20 -11.76
CA CYS A 36 6.66 -12.15 -12.77
C CYS A 36 6.65 -11.55 -14.20
N GLY A 37 6.88 -12.38 -15.23
CA GLY A 37 6.88 -11.95 -16.64
C GLY A 37 5.55 -11.32 -17.11
N PRO A 38 5.55 -10.52 -18.19
CA PRO A 38 4.33 -9.85 -18.65
C PRO A 38 3.29 -10.86 -19.16
N VAL A 39 2.01 -10.59 -18.91
CA VAL A 39 0.91 -11.25 -19.60
C VAL A 39 0.73 -10.52 -20.92
N THR A 40 0.96 -11.23 -22.02
CA THR A 40 0.93 -10.65 -23.37
C THR A 40 -0.44 -10.85 -24.02
N PRO A 41 -0.93 -9.89 -24.81
CA PRO A 41 -2.20 -10.03 -25.49
C PRO A 41 -2.21 -11.26 -26.41
N PRO A 42 -3.37 -11.89 -26.62
CA PRO A 42 -3.48 -13.06 -27.49
C PRO A 42 -3.09 -12.72 -28.94
N PRO A 43 -2.44 -13.66 -29.66
CA PRO A 43 -2.21 -13.49 -31.08
C PRO A 43 -3.55 -13.50 -31.84
N THR A 44 -3.63 -12.76 -32.95
CA THR A 44 -4.80 -12.80 -33.83
C THR A 44 -4.97 -14.21 -34.39
N LEU A 45 -6.11 -14.84 -34.14
CA LEU A 45 -6.40 -16.18 -34.63
C LEU A 45 -6.56 -16.18 -36.16
N LEU A 46 -5.97 -17.19 -36.81
CA LEU A 46 -6.24 -17.47 -38.21
C LEU A 46 -7.66 -18.04 -38.37
N ASP A 47 -8.33 -17.66 -39.44
CA ASP A 47 -9.57 -18.31 -39.87
C ASP A 47 -9.22 -19.66 -40.52
N GLY A 48 -9.61 -20.75 -39.86
CA GLY A 48 -9.36 -22.10 -40.33
C GLY A 48 -10.10 -22.46 -41.63
N ALA A 49 -11.09 -21.68 -42.05
CA ALA A 49 -11.78 -21.88 -43.33
C ALA A 49 -10.98 -21.37 -44.54
N THR A 50 -10.07 -20.41 -44.33
CA THR A 50 -9.30 -19.76 -45.40
C THR A 50 -7.78 -19.98 -45.27
N ALA A 51 -7.29 -20.41 -44.11
CA ALA A 51 -5.88 -20.66 -43.87
C ALA A 51 -5.37 -21.93 -44.58
N THR A 52 -4.13 -21.88 -45.09
CA THR A 52 -3.44 -23.07 -45.60
C THR A 52 -2.89 -23.93 -44.47
N ARG A 53 -2.54 -25.18 -44.77
CA ARG A 53 -1.95 -26.11 -43.80
C ARG A 53 -0.61 -25.59 -43.24
N GLU A 54 0.20 -24.97 -44.09
CA GLU A 54 1.47 -24.35 -43.70
C GLU A 54 1.23 -23.19 -42.75
N GLN A 55 0.23 -22.33 -43.01
CA GLN A 55 -0.13 -21.22 -42.13
C GLN A 55 -0.58 -21.69 -40.75
N MET A 56 -1.45 -22.71 -40.71
CA MET A 56 -1.90 -23.31 -39.44
C MET A 56 -0.74 -23.96 -38.67
N ASN A 57 0.17 -24.66 -39.35
CA ASN A 57 1.34 -25.27 -38.71
C ASN A 57 2.29 -24.20 -38.14
N ALA A 58 2.52 -23.11 -38.85
CA ALA A 58 3.32 -21.99 -38.35
C ALA A 58 2.66 -21.36 -37.12
N PHE A 59 1.35 -21.13 -37.18
CA PHE A 59 0.59 -20.54 -36.08
C PHE A 59 0.56 -21.41 -34.83
N ASN A 60 0.53 -22.74 -34.96
CA ASN A 60 0.60 -23.65 -33.81
C ASN A 60 1.85 -23.38 -32.96
N THR A 61 2.99 -23.11 -33.59
CA THR A 61 4.23 -22.76 -32.86
C THR A 61 4.08 -21.43 -32.12
N THR A 62 3.54 -20.40 -32.78
CA THR A 62 3.28 -19.09 -32.17
C THR A 62 2.30 -19.19 -31.00
N TYR A 63 1.21 -19.91 -31.18
CA TYR A 63 0.19 -20.12 -30.15
C TYR A 63 0.75 -20.90 -28.96
N ALA A 64 1.49 -22.00 -29.19
CA ALA A 64 2.08 -22.80 -28.12
C ALA A 64 3.07 -21.99 -27.27
N ALA A 65 3.92 -21.17 -27.92
CA ALA A 65 4.86 -20.28 -27.23
C ALA A 65 4.11 -19.22 -26.39
N TRP A 66 3.12 -18.54 -26.99
CA TRP A 66 2.29 -17.56 -26.30
C TRP A 66 1.56 -18.18 -25.10
N PHE A 67 0.94 -19.34 -25.28
CA PHE A 67 0.17 -20.03 -24.24
C PHE A 67 1.07 -20.46 -23.08
N SER A 68 2.23 -21.03 -23.38
CA SER A 68 3.18 -21.46 -22.35
C SER A 68 3.69 -20.27 -21.53
N ALA A 69 4.10 -19.19 -22.20
CA ALA A 69 4.59 -17.98 -21.52
C ALA A 69 3.52 -17.32 -20.63
N ASN A 70 2.28 -17.21 -21.12
CA ASN A 70 1.19 -16.64 -20.33
C ASN A 70 0.78 -17.53 -19.17
N ARG A 71 0.78 -18.86 -19.34
CA ARG A 71 0.50 -19.80 -18.25
C ARG A 71 1.54 -19.67 -17.13
N GLU A 72 2.82 -19.56 -17.48
CA GLU A 72 3.90 -19.33 -16.52
C GLU A 72 3.73 -17.99 -15.80
N ALA A 73 3.49 -16.90 -16.54
CA ALA A 73 3.27 -15.57 -15.98
C ALA A 73 2.08 -15.56 -15.01
N LEU A 74 0.96 -16.19 -15.37
CA LEU A 74 -0.24 -16.28 -14.53
C LEU A 74 -0.03 -17.16 -13.30
N SER A 75 0.69 -18.28 -13.42
CA SER A 75 1.05 -19.11 -12.28
C SER A 75 1.92 -18.34 -11.28
N CYS A 76 2.88 -17.55 -11.77
CA CYS A 76 3.71 -16.70 -10.95
C CYS A 76 2.87 -15.59 -10.26
N ARG A 77 1.98 -14.91 -11.00
CA ARG A 77 1.07 -13.90 -10.41
C ARG A 77 0.18 -14.49 -9.33
N ARG A 78 -0.28 -15.73 -9.49
CA ARG A 78 -1.05 -16.43 -8.46
C ARG A 78 -0.22 -16.59 -7.17
N ALA A 79 1.04 -17.01 -7.29
CA ALA A 79 1.93 -17.13 -6.13
C ALA A 79 2.17 -15.76 -5.45
N GLU A 80 2.37 -14.69 -6.22
CA GLU A 80 2.48 -13.33 -5.67
C GLU A 80 1.21 -12.90 -4.92
N LEU A 81 0.02 -13.23 -5.45
CA LEU A 81 -1.25 -12.94 -4.79
C LEU A 81 -1.39 -13.70 -3.47
N GLU A 82 -1.09 -15.00 -3.45
CA GLU A 82 -1.14 -15.83 -2.26
C GLU A 82 -0.15 -15.33 -1.18
N ALA A 83 1.06 -14.95 -1.58
CA ALA A 83 2.04 -14.34 -0.67
C ALA A 83 1.57 -12.98 -0.13
N GLY A 84 0.97 -12.15 -0.99
CA GLY A 84 0.38 -10.86 -0.60
C GLY A 84 -0.75 -11.03 0.42
N GLN A 85 -1.63 -12.01 0.22
CA GLN A 85 -2.70 -12.35 1.17
C GLN A 85 -2.14 -12.78 2.52
N ALA A 86 -1.12 -13.66 2.54
CA ALA A 86 -0.47 -14.06 3.78
C ALA A 86 0.14 -12.88 4.53
N ARG A 87 0.78 -11.94 3.81
CA ARG A 87 1.31 -10.72 4.40
C ARG A 87 0.23 -9.81 4.98
N LEU A 88 -0.88 -9.63 4.27
CA LEU A 88 -2.01 -8.84 4.76
C LEU A 88 -2.63 -9.44 6.02
N GLU A 89 -2.74 -10.77 6.08
CA GLU A 89 -3.25 -11.45 7.26
C GLU A 89 -2.30 -11.33 8.45
N ALA A 90 -0.99 -11.44 8.23
CA ALA A 90 0.01 -11.17 9.26
C ALA A 90 -0.09 -9.73 9.82
N LEU A 91 -0.23 -8.73 8.94
CA LEU A 91 -0.41 -7.33 9.34
C LEU A 91 -1.71 -7.11 10.12
N ARG A 92 -2.80 -7.77 9.73
CA ARG A 92 -4.06 -7.74 10.46
C ARG A 92 -3.89 -8.27 11.89
N ASN A 93 -3.20 -9.39 12.04
CA ASN A 93 -2.95 -9.99 13.35
C ASN A 93 -2.06 -9.10 14.23
N GLU A 94 -1.01 -8.52 13.66
CA GLU A 94 -0.16 -7.54 14.35
C GLU A 94 -0.96 -6.32 14.82
N TYR A 95 -1.80 -5.76 13.94
CA TYR A 95 -2.66 -4.63 14.29
C TYR A 95 -3.61 -4.96 15.45
N ASN A 96 -4.31 -6.09 15.38
CA ASN A 96 -5.25 -6.51 16.41
C ASN A 96 -4.55 -6.70 17.76
N ALA A 97 -3.40 -7.39 17.77
CA ALA A 97 -2.61 -7.59 18.99
C ALA A 97 -2.14 -6.26 19.59
N GLY A 98 -1.71 -5.31 18.75
CA GLY A 98 -1.34 -3.96 19.18
C GLY A 98 -2.52 -3.18 19.76
N ALA A 99 -3.70 -3.28 19.15
CA ALA A 99 -4.92 -2.64 19.62
C ALA A 99 -5.35 -3.19 20.99
N ASP A 100 -5.30 -4.52 21.18
CA ASP A 100 -5.61 -5.16 22.45
C ASP A 100 -4.63 -4.73 23.55
N ALA A 101 -3.32 -4.72 23.25
CA ALA A 101 -2.30 -4.29 24.18
C ALA A 101 -2.47 -2.81 24.59
N LEU A 102 -2.80 -1.94 23.63
CA LEU A 102 -3.08 -0.52 23.88
C LEU A 102 -4.29 -0.35 24.81
N ASN A 103 -5.38 -1.05 24.52
CA ASN A 103 -6.61 -0.99 25.33
C ASN A 103 -6.37 -1.50 26.75
N ALA A 104 -5.69 -2.64 26.90
CA ALA A 104 -5.34 -3.21 28.20
C ALA A 104 -4.48 -2.24 29.02
N THR A 105 -3.45 -1.65 28.38
CA THR A 105 -2.55 -0.69 29.03
C THR A 105 -3.29 0.58 29.45
N ASN A 106 -4.17 1.11 28.61
CA ASN A 106 -4.96 2.29 28.92
C ASN A 106 -5.91 2.04 30.10
N ASN A 107 -6.57 0.87 30.14
CA ASN A 107 -7.44 0.51 31.25
C ASN A 107 -6.66 0.35 32.56
N ALA A 108 -5.50 -0.30 32.53
CA ALA A 108 -4.63 -0.42 33.70
C ALA A 108 -4.17 0.95 34.19
N TRP A 109 -3.76 1.84 33.27
CA TRP A 109 -3.35 3.20 33.62
C TRP A 109 -4.48 4.00 34.27
N GLN A 110 -5.71 3.91 33.76
CA GLN A 110 -6.86 4.60 34.36
C GLN A 110 -7.17 4.09 35.77
N ALA A 111 -6.98 2.79 36.03
CA ALA A 111 -7.11 2.25 37.38
C ALA A 111 -6.06 2.85 38.32
N GLU A 112 -4.78 2.87 37.92
CA GLU A 112 -3.69 3.46 38.70
C GLU A 112 -3.91 4.96 39.00
N VAL A 113 -4.36 5.73 38.00
CA VAL A 113 -4.70 7.14 38.18
C VAL A 113 -5.85 7.30 39.20
N THR A 114 -6.85 6.42 39.14
CA THR A 114 -7.97 6.44 40.09
C THR A 114 -7.48 6.16 41.52
N GLU A 115 -6.63 5.15 41.70
CA GLU A 115 -6.03 4.85 43.01
C GLU A 115 -5.18 6.01 43.53
N PHE A 116 -4.34 6.60 42.68
CA PHE A 116 -3.53 7.77 43.04
C PHE A 116 -4.39 8.95 43.52
N ASN A 117 -5.46 9.28 42.80
CA ASN A 117 -6.38 10.35 43.16
C ASN A 117 -7.09 10.05 44.49
N ASN A 118 -7.52 8.81 44.72
CA ASN A 118 -8.16 8.43 45.97
C ASN A 118 -7.22 8.53 47.18
N ARG A 119 -5.91 8.28 47.01
CA ARG A 119 -4.91 8.45 48.08
C ARG A 119 -4.74 9.89 48.52
N THR A 120 -4.82 10.84 47.60
CA THR A 120 -4.68 12.27 47.94
C THR A 120 -5.93 12.80 48.62
N THR A 121 -7.12 12.33 48.24
CA THR A 121 -8.39 12.71 48.87
C THR A 121 -8.56 12.12 50.28
N ASN A 122 -8.12 10.87 50.50
CA ASN A 122 -8.31 10.17 51.78
C ASN A 122 -7.21 10.43 52.81
N ARG A 123 -6.29 11.38 52.58
CA ARG A 123 -5.21 11.65 53.53
C ARG A 123 -5.80 12.41 54.74
N PRO A 124 -5.88 11.79 55.94
CA PRO A 124 -6.46 12.47 57.09
C PRO A 124 -5.58 13.67 57.43
N SER A 125 -6.17 14.85 57.59
CA SER A 125 -5.48 15.96 58.24
C SER A 125 -5.21 15.53 59.67
N THR A 126 -3.99 15.06 59.95
CA THR A 126 -3.47 14.95 61.31
C THR A 126 -3.41 16.35 61.89
N THR A 127 -4.56 16.85 62.35
CA THR A 127 -4.67 17.90 63.34
C THR A 127 -3.94 17.35 64.57
N ARG A 128 -2.68 17.77 64.76
CA ARG A 128 -2.05 17.73 66.08
C ARG A 128 -2.95 18.56 66.99
N GLN A 129 -3.84 17.92 67.72
CA GLN A 129 -4.45 18.53 68.89
C GLN A 129 -3.42 18.46 70.01
N ASN A 130 -3.24 19.62 70.64
CA ASN A 130 -2.27 19.95 71.67
C ASN A 130 -2.39 19.10 72.92
#